data_AF-A0AA88T197-F1
#
_entry.id   AF-A0AA88T197-F1
#
_cell.length_a   1.000
_cell.length_b   1.000
_cell.length_c   1.000
_cell.angle_alpha   90.00
_cell.angle_beta   90.00
_cell.angle_gamma   90.00
#
_symmetry.space_group_name_H-M   'P 1'
#
loop_
_entity.id
_entity.type
_entity.pdbx_description
1 polymer ?
#
loop_
_entity_poly.entity_id
_entity_poly.type
_entity_poly.pdbx_seq_one_letter_code
_entity_poly.pdbx_strand_id
1 'polypeptide(L)'
;MAELFPVTNTQTSSYDLQFSDADSSETREPCRPLSGSHPVPSLSPATDTKISRQSMSLPELRSSFEEFTPDISVDEDNETYRFKCSSPGLYQCTVTGLVFHMEGGGGVVYRTVPWDRRQLSRHHKKPAGPLFDIQCVQQCVCQLHLPHLAHVTDEGIEFIRPQKITETHIVLNITGFSGYGNVKDEDSPPDPVRALVLLFYRPPEDPDPESLINVLLLPKNISLRNVVQSRKRLVGHETYIETSPHCKLQPEQTYTLSTCPEDVSVLVQPTEAEFDSENYDNYLPSFQVILGDIRTHLKLFLTDTRGSFSAWERRVCLRSTEKRKSCGLNAGNQLPNQRLLDVRSCFIDGISEPVLKSLLDKLLETKVMTDSERESVDEMDNKRDKARFVIDTVRKKGEAAGSEMMELLCELDPFLCGHLGLM
;
A
#
# COMPACT_ATOMS: atom_id res chain seq x y z
N MET A 1 -44.04 59.79 -7.55
CA MET A 1 -44.11 58.48 -6.88
C MET A 1 -42.69 57.93 -6.92
N ALA A 2 -41.90 58.08 -5.87
CA ALA A 2 -42.00 57.43 -4.55
C ALA A 2 -41.51 55.97 -4.62
N GLU A 3 -40.48 55.51 -3.89
CA GLU A 3 -39.64 56.15 -2.86
C GLU A 3 -38.20 55.57 -2.80
N LEU A 4 -37.23 56.47 -2.55
CA LEU A 4 -36.07 56.41 -1.63
C LEU A 4 -35.05 55.24 -1.61
N PHE A 5 -33.79 55.65 -1.84
CA PHE A 5 -32.47 55.05 -1.53
C PHE A 5 -32.18 55.04 0.02
N PRO A 6 -31.06 54.48 0.58
CA PRO A 6 -29.73 54.31 -0.04
C PRO A 6 -28.84 53.09 0.35
N VAL A 7 -27.64 53.10 -0.26
CA VAL A 7 -26.45 52.29 0.06
C VAL A 7 -25.69 52.88 1.26
N THR A 8 -25.11 52.03 2.11
CA THR A 8 -23.96 52.39 2.97
C THR A 8 -22.98 51.22 3.11
N ASN A 9 -21.72 51.55 3.41
CA ASN A 9 -20.57 50.67 3.30
C ASN A 9 -19.93 50.40 4.69
N THR A 10 -19.17 49.31 4.76
CA THR A 10 -18.04 49.04 5.71
C THR A 10 -18.23 48.79 7.22
N GLN A 11 -17.39 47.83 7.66
CA GLN A 11 -16.76 47.58 8.98
C GLN A 11 -17.48 46.76 10.08
N THR A 12 -17.04 45.50 10.17
CA THR A 12 -16.57 44.78 11.38
C THR A 12 -17.17 45.13 12.74
N SER A 13 -17.89 44.18 13.35
CA SER A 13 -17.89 44.01 14.81
C SER A 13 -17.38 42.62 15.19
N SER A 14 -16.46 42.58 16.16
CA SER A 14 -16.14 41.37 16.91
C SER A 14 -17.24 41.13 17.95
N TYR A 15 -17.50 39.88 18.31
CA TYR A 15 -18.23 39.54 19.53
C TYR A 15 -17.53 38.40 20.26
N ASP A 16 -16.81 38.76 21.32
CA ASP A 16 -16.28 37.86 22.33
C ASP A 16 -17.42 37.26 23.18
N LEU A 17 -17.29 35.98 23.56
CA LEU A 17 -18.01 35.40 24.69
C LEU A 17 -17.05 34.59 25.59
N GLN A 18 -16.35 35.39 26.40
CA GLN A 18 -15.82 35.12 27.74
C GLN A 18 -15.83 33.67 28.26
N PHE A 19 -14.61 33.13 28.47
CA PHE A 19 -14.35 32.15 29.52
C PHE A 19 -14.37 32.83 30.90
N SER A 20 -14.81 32.10 31.93
CA SER A 20 -14.75 32.54 33.32
C SER A 20 -13.61 31.82 34.05
N ASP A 21 -12.60 32.58 34.46
CA ASP A 21 -11.57 32.13 35.39
C ASP A 21 -11.90 32.57 36.83
N ALA A 22 -11.40 31.79 37.80
CA ALA A 22 -11.58 32.04 39.21
C ALA A 22 -10.42 32.87 39.79
N ASP A 23 -10.72 33.76 40.75
CA ASP A 23 -9.86 33.92 41.93
C ASP A 23 -10.62 34.55 43.11
N SER A 24 -10.29 34.11 44.33
CA SER A 24 -10.42 34.90 45.56
C SER A 24 -9.48 34.32 46.62
N SER A 25 -8.28 34.89 46.67
CA SER A 25 -7.22 34.63 47.66
C SER A 25 -7.63 34.87 49.11
N GLU A 26 -6.98 34.20 50.08
CA GLU A 26 -6.53 34.90 51.29
C GLU A 26 -5.32 34.27 52.02
N THR A 27 -4.34 35.14 52.30
CA THR A 27 -3.37 35.21 53.43
C THR A 27 -2.29 34.15 53.74
N ARG A 28 -1.21 34.67 54.33
CA ARG A 28 0.11 34.04 54.61
C ARG A 28 0.27 33.74 56.11
N GLU A 29 1.05 32.72 56.48
CA GLU A 29 2.36 32.89 57.18
C GLU A 29 3.12 31.55 57.39
N PRO A 30 4.47 31.55 57.54
CA PRO A 30 5.29 30.35 57.74
C PRO A 30 5.95 30.26 59.14
N CYS A 31 6.25 29.05 59.65
CA CYS A 31 7.09 28.88 60.84
C CYS A 31 8.05 27.68 60.77
N ARG A 32 9.15 27.79 61.54
CA ARG A 32 10.41 27.01 61.44
C ARG A 32 10.40 25.70 62.25
N PRO A 33 11.36 24.77 61.98
CA PRO A 33 11.48 23.50 62.71
C PRO A 33 12.14 23.68 64.09
N LEU A 34 11.82 22.79 65.02
CA LEU A 34 12.48 22.66 66.32
C LEU A 34 13.10 21.27 66.48
N SER A 35 14.34 21.26 66.98
CA SER A 35 15.12 20.07 67.33
C SER A 35 15.07 19.85 68.85
N GLY A 36 15.09 18.59 69.30
CA GLY A 36 15.08 18.22 70.72
C GLY A 36 15.71 16.85 70.93
N SER A 37 16.62 16.74 71.91
CA SER A 37 17.60 15.65 72.08
C SER A 37 17.45 14.86 73.40
N HIS A 38 18.30 13.83 73.59
CA HIS A 38 18.74 13.15 74.85
C HIS A 38 18.33 11.64 75.02
N PRO A 39 19.08 10.79 75.77
CA PRO A 39 19.90 9.73 75.13
C PRO A 39 19.84 8.28 75.72
N VAL A 40 20.34 7.30 74.94
CA VAL A 40 21.19 6.10 75.23
C VAL A 40 21.12 5.49 76.67
N PRO A 41 20.88 4.17 76.91
CA PRO A 41 21.66 3.00 76.37
C PRO A 41 20.84 1.70 76.12
N SER A 42 21.42 0.51 75.82
CA SER A 42 22.48 0.07 74.87
C SER A 42 22.52 -1.48 74.79
N LEU A 43 22.97 -2.07 73.66
CA LEU A 43 23.65 -3.40 73.49
C LEU A 43 23.76 -3.75 71.97
N SER A 44 24.78 -4.51 71.57
CA SER A 44 25.33 -4.62 70.19
C SER A 44 25.42 -6.09 69.71
N PRO A 45 26.08 -6.43 68.57
CA PRO A 45 25.95 -5.91 67.19
C PRO A 45 25.68 -7.03 66.15
N ALA A 46 25.07 -6.72 64.99
CA ALA A 46 25.19 -7.55 63.77
C ALA A 46 24.92 -6.75 62.48
N THR A 47 25.56 -7.15 61.39
CA THR A 47 25.57 -6.49 60.07
C THR A 47 24.22 -6.46 59.35
N ASP A 48 23.70 -5.27 59.08
CA ASP A 48 22.56 -5.05 58.17
C ASP A 48 23.04 -5.00 56.71
N THR A 49 22.71 -6.03 55.92
CA THR A 49 22.77 -5.93 54.46
C THR A 49 21.39 -5.54 53.96
N LYS A 50 21.25 -4.31 53.43
CA LYS A 50 19.97 -3.77 52.96
C LYS A 50 19.32 -4.67 51.89
N ILE A 51 18.35 -5.49 52.30
CA ILE A 51 17.38 -6.07 51.37
C ILE A 51 16.39 -4.96 51.01
N SER A 52 16.77 -4.17 50.00
CA SER A 52 15.81 -3.30 49.33
C SER A 52 14.72 -4.17 48.71
N ARG A 53 13.49 -4.08 49.22
CA ARG A 53 12.32 -4.60 48.52
C ARG A 53 12.07 -3.74 47.29
N GLN A 54 12.83 -3.99 46.23
CA GLN A 54 12.47 -3.52 44.91
C GLN A 54 11.14 -4.19 44.55
N SER A 55 10.09 -3.38 44.48
CA SER A 55 8.91 -3.70 43.70
C SER A 55 9.38 -4.14 42.32
N MET A 56 9.11 -5.40 41.94
CA MET A 56 9.26 -5.81 40.55
C MET A 56 8.19 -5.10 39.73
N SER A 57 8.52 -3.90 39.26
CA SER A 57 7.83 -3.29 38.12
C SER A 57 7.90 -4.30 36.98
N LEU A 58 6.72 -4.62 36.43
CA LEU A 58 6.58 -5.40 35.21
C LEU A 58 7.58 -4.84 34.16
N PRO A 59 8.38 -5.65 33.46
CA PRO A 59 9.25 -5.12 32.43
C PRO A 59 8.39 -4.39 31.40
N GLU A 60 8.72 -3.12 31.14
CA GLU A 60 8.10 -2.37 30.04
C GLU A 60 8.47 -3.06 28.74
N LEU A 61 7.55 -3.90 28.26
CA LEU A 61 7.70 -4.65 27.03
C LEU A 61 7.75 -3.64 25.88
N ARG A 62 8.96 -3.28 25.44
CA ARG A 62 9.17 -2.56 24.18
C ARG A 62 8.48 -3.38 23.09
N SER A 63 7.39 -2.85 22.55
CA SER A 63 6.53 -3.55 21.60
C SER A 63 7.17 -3.61 20.21
N SER A 64 8.27 -4.34 20.08
CA SER A 64 8.76 -4.79 18.78
C SER A 64 7.85 -5.90 18.29
N PHE A 65 7.05 -5.61 17.27
CA PHE A 65 6.36 -6.64 16.52
C PHE A 65 7.38 -7.44 15.71
N GLU A 66 7.19 -8.75 15.59
CA GLU A 66 7.91 -9.57 14.62
C GLU A 66 7.21 -9.45 13.28
N GLU A 67 7.85 -8.82 12.29
CA GLU A 67 7.28 -8.67 10.96
C GLU A 67 7.30 -9.99 10.19
N PHE A 68 6.18 -10.33 9.53
CA PHE A 68 6.09 -11.48 8.63
C PHE A 68 5.40 -11.11 7.32
N THR A 69 5.79 -11.79 6.25
CA THR A 69 5.09 -11.78 4.97
C THR A 69 4.23 -13.04 4.89
N PRO A 70 2.91 -12.95 4.67
CA PRO A 70 2.03 -14.13 4.60
C PRO A 70 2.26 -14.94 3.33
N ASP A 71 2.01 -16.25 3.40
CA ASP A 71 1.79 -17.09 2.23
C ASP A 71 0.48 -16.65 1.54
N ILE A 72 0.56 -16.09 0.34
CA ILE A 72 -0.61 -15.64 -0.42
C ILE A 72 -1.04 -16.74 -1.38
N SER A 73 -2.24 -17.28 -1.14
CA SER A 73 -2.91 -18.24 -2.03
C SER A 73 -4.12 -17.59 -2.70
N VAL A 74 -4.47 -18.10 -3.89
CA VAL A 74 -5.43 -17.45 -4.79
C VAL A 74 -6.33 -18.51 -5.37
N ASP A 75 -7.64 -18.35 -5.17
CA ASP A 75 -8.64 -19.30 -5.67
C ASP A 75 -9.83 -18.56 -6.28
N GLU A 76 -10.02 -18.77 -7.59
CA GLU A 76 -10.99 -18.20 -8.55
C GLU A 76 -11.25 -16.68 -8.55
N ASP A 77 -11.41 -16.04 -7.38
CA ASP A 77 -11.48 -14.59 -7.13
C ASP A 77 -11.04 -14.15 -5.70
N ASN A 78 -10.72 -15.08 -4.81
CA ASN A 78 -10.41 -14.80 -3.41
C ASN A 78 -8.89 -14.88 -3.12
N GLU A 79 -8.35 -13.80 -2.56
CA GLU A 79 -6.97 -13.75 -2.04
C GLU A 79 -6.99 -14.18 -0.56
N THR A 80 -6.29 -15.28 -0.25
CA THR A 80 -6.22 -15.88 1.08
C THR A 80 -4.79 -15.83 1.61
N TYR A 81 -4.61 -15.08 2.69
CA TYR A 81 -3.37 -14.93 3.44
C TYR A 81 -3.25 -16.05 4.47
N ARG A 82 -2.06 -16.64 4.59
CA ARG A 82 -1.77 -17.68 5.59
C ARG A 82 -0.47 -17.36 6.32
N PHE A 83 -0.49 -17.58 7.62
CA PHE A 83 0.65 -17.40 8.52
C PHE A 83 0.75 -18.59 9.47
N LYS A 84 1.96 -18.95 9.88
CA LYS A 84 2.23 -19.96 10.90
C LYS A 84 3.41 -19.50 11.77
N CYS A 85 3.26 -19.59 13.08
CA CYS A 85 4.36 -19.43 14.03
C CYS A 85 4.57 -20.71 14.84
N SER A 86 5.76 -20.84 15.44
CA SER A 86 6.10 -21.94 16.36
C SER A 86 6.08 -21.52 17.84
N SER A 87 5.95 -20.23 18.12
CA SER A 87 6.12 -19.61 19.44
C SER A 87 5.04 -18.57 19.73
N PRO A 88 4.76 -18.27 21.01
CA PRO A 88 3.99 -17.10 21.38
C PRO A 88 4.70 -15.81 20.96
N GLY A 89 3.95 -14.76 20.64
CA GLY A 89 4.51 -13.48 20.20
C GLY A 89 3.49 -12.54 19.57
N LEU A 90 3.93 -11.33 19.23
CA LEU A 90 3.17 -10.33 18.48
C LEU A 90 3.71 -10.26 17.05
N TYR A 91 2.91 -10.72 16.09
CA TYR A 91 3.32 -10.89 14.70
C TYR A 91 2.60 -9.90 13.78
N GLN A 92 3.34 -9.02 13.10
CA GLN A 92 2.76 -8.01 12.19
C GLN A 92 2.88 -8.42 10.72
N CYS A 93 1.74 -8.43 10.02
CA CYS A 93 1.70 -8.66 8.58
C CYS A 93 2.20 -7.44 7.80
N THR A 94 3.26 -7.61 7.00
CA THR A 94 3.81 -6.56 6.12
C THR A 94 2.84 -6.11 5.02
N VAL A 95 1.91 -6.96 4.61
CA VAL A 95 0.96 -6.71 3.50
C VAL A 95 -0.29 -5.97 3.96
N THR A 96 -0.92 -6.43 5.05
CA THR A 96 -2.21 -5.88 5.53
C THR A 96 -2.08 -4.97 6.74
N GLY A 97 -0.94 -4.96 7.43
CA GLY A 97 -0.71 -4.21 8.66
C GLY A 97 -1.36 -4.82 9.91
N LEU A 98 -2.11 -5.93 9.78
CA LEU A 98 -2.68 -6.65 10.93
C LEU A 98 -1.59 -7.13 11.88
N VAL A 99 -1.81 -7.05 13.19
CA VAL A 99 -0.96 -7.72 14.19
C VAL A 99 -1.76 -8.81 14.91
N PHE A 100 -1.18 -10.00 15.00
CA PHE A 100 -1.74 -11.14 15.72
C PHE A 100 -0.93 -11.41 16.99
N HIS A 101 -1.61 -11.44 18.14
CA HIS A 101 -1.02 -11.91 19.39
C HIS A 101 -1.30 -13.41 19.52
N MET A 102 -0.24 -14.20 19.44
CA MET A 102 -0.26 -15.65 19.51
C MET A 102 0.11 -16.10 20.93
N GLU A 103 -0.71 -16.92 21.58
CA GLU A 103 -0.40 -17.54 22.89
C GLU A 103 0.51 -18.78 22.76
N GLY A 104 0.69 -19.28 21.53
CA GLY A 104 1.53 -20.43 21.23
C GLY A 104 1.62 -20.68 19.73
N GLY A 105 2.41 -21.68 19.34
CA GLY A 105 2.56 -22.06 17.94
C GLY A 105 1.25 -22.50 17.30
N GLY A 106 0.97 -22.02 16.09
CA GLY A 106 -0.25 -22.33 15.35
C GLY A 106 -0.35 -21.54 14.05
N GLY A 107 -1.46 -21.72 13.34
CA GLY A 107 -1.72 -21.12 12.04
C GLY A 107 -2.91 -20.17 12.04
N VAL A 108 -2.75 -19.05 11.34
CA VAL A 108 -3.83 -18.11 11.03
C VAL A 108 -4.04 -18.11 9.51
N VAL A 109 -5.29 -18.18 9.10
CA VAL A 109 -5.73 -18.02 7.70
C VAL A 109 -6.74 -16.89 7.69
N TYR A 110 -6.57 -15.92 6.79
CA TYR A 110 -7.52 -14.82 6.69
C TYR A 110 -7.62 -14.28 5.26
N ARG A 111 -8.70 -13.57 4.97
CA ARG A 111 -8.97 -12.96 3.67
C ARG A 111 -9.75 -11.66 3.85
N THR A 112 -9.61 -10.75 2.89
CA THR A 112 -10.48 -9.55 2.84
C THR A 112 -11.83 -9.96 2.26
N VAL A 113 -12.92 -9.56 2.92
CA VAL A 113 -14.31 -9.81 2.47
C VAL A 113 -15.07 -8.49 2.32
N PRO A 114 -16.10 -8.43 1.46
CA PRO A 114 -16.97 -7.25 1.38
C PRO A 114 -17.78 -7.07 2.66
N TRP A 115 -18.07 -5.82 3.02
CA TRP A 115 -18.99 -5.49 4.09
C TRP A 115 -20.45 -5.69 3.66
N ASP A 116 -21.29 -6.29 4.52
CA ASP A 116 -22.73 -6.17 4.36
C ASP A 116 -23.18 -4.76 4.76
N ARG A 117 -23.23 -3.88 3.76
CA ARG A 117 -23.65 -2.48 3.92
C ARG A 117 -25.07 -2.37 4.48
N ARG A 118 -25.98 -3.29 4.13
CA ARG A 118 -27.38 -3.25 4.59
C ARG A 118 -27.48 -3.54 6.08
N GLN A 119 -26.58 -4.35 6.63
CA GLN A 119 -26.48 -4.55 8.07
C GLN A 119 -25.82 -3.35 8.76
N LEU A 120 -24.76 -2.77 8.20
CA LEU A 120 -24.11 -1.58 8.79
C LEU A 120 -25.01 -0.34 8.86
N SER A 121 -25.74 -0.02 7.78
CA SER A 121 -26.63 1.15 7.75
C SER A 121 -27.80 1.04 8.73
N ARG A 122 -28.25 -0.18 9.08
CA ARG A 122 -29.26 -0.38 10.14
C ARG A 122 -28.76 0.05 11.53
N HIS A 123 -27.45 0.16 11.70
CA HIS A 123 -26.77 0.57 12.93
C HIS A 123 -26.26 2.01 12.89
N HIS A 124 -26.56 2.76 11.83
CA HIS A 124 -26.01 4.10 11.56
C HIS A 124 -24.47 4.08 11.52
N LYS A 125 -23.92 3.04 10.88
CA LYS A 125 -22.47 2.82 10.72
C LYS A 125 -22.07 2.75 9.26
N LYS A 126 -20.86 3.22 8.97
CA LYS A 126 -20.16 3.02 7.69
C LYS A 126 -18.76 2.45 7.93
N PRO A 127 -18.16 1.70 6.99
CA PRO A 127 -16.80 1.18 7.13
C PRO A 127 -15.76 2.28 7.36
N ALA A 128 -14.77 1.96 8.20
CA ALA A 128 -13.54 2.72 8.39
C ALA A 128 -12.29 1.95 7.93
N GLY A 129 -12.45 0.74 7.37
CA GLY A 129 -11.37 -0.06 6.82
C GLY A 129 -11.86 -1.34 6.11
N PRO A 130 -10.93 -2.24 5.71
CA PRO A 130 -11.29 -3.57 5.23
C PRO A 130 -11.98 -4.41 6.33
N LEU A 131 -12.80 -5.39 5.91
CA LEU A 131 -13.30 -6.46 6.77
C LEU A 131 -12.45 -7.72 6.50
N PHE A 132 -11.87 -8.29 7.55
CA PHE A 132 -11.01 -9.48 7.46
C PHE A 132 -11.73 -10.68 8.07
N ASP A 133 -12.10 -11.65 7.24
CA ASP A 133 -12.57 -12.96 7.70
C ASP A 133 -11.34 -13.75 8.18
N ILE A 134 -11.20 -13.94 9.50
CA ILE A 134 -10.02 -14.52 10.16
C ILE A 134 -10.40 -15.87 10.78
N GLN A 135 -9.60 -16.89 10.49
CA GLN A 135 -9.72 -18.25 10.99
C GLN A 135 -8.41 -18.69 11.64
N CYS A 136 -8.47 -19.22 12.87
CA CYS A 136 -7.35 -19.88 13.52
C CYS A 136 -7.70 -21.33 13.88
N VAL A 137 -7.00 -22.28 13.27
CA VAL A 137 -7.29 -23.72 13.44
C VAL A 137 -6.95 -24.19 14.87
N GLN A 138 -5.93 -23.59 15.49
CA GLN A 138 -5.47 -23.94 16.84
C GLN A 138 -6.05 -23.04 17.95
N GLN A 139 -6.94 -22.09 17.62
CA GLN A 139 -7.50 -21.11 18.56
C GLN A 139 -6.42 -20.32 19.36
N CYS A 140 -5.21 -20.17 18.80
CA CYS A 140 -4.06 -19.63 19.51
C CYS A 140 -3.89 -18.10 19.40
N VAL A 141 -4.76 -17.41 18.65
CA VAL A 141 -4.83 -15.94 18.63
C VAL A 141 -5.74 -15.48 19.77
N CYS A 142 -5.21 -14.70 20.72
CA CYS A 142 -6.00 -14.12 21.81
C CYS A 142 -6.25 -12.61 21.64
N GLN A 143 -5.40 -11.91 20.86
CA GLN A 143 -5.60 -10.50 20.51
C GLN A 143 -5.31 -10.23 19.05
N LEU A 144 -6.07 -9.29 18.50
CA LEU A 144 -5.97 -8.78 17.14
C LEU A 144 -5.76 -7.26 17.19
N HIS A 145 -4.78 -6.75 16.45
CA HIS A 145 -4.61 -5.32 16.26
C HIS A 145 -5.04 -4.92 14.84
N LEU A 146 -6.09 -4.11 14.73
CA LEU A 146 -6.59 -3.56 13.47
C LEU A 146 -6.03 -2.13 13.25
N PRO A 147 -5.48 -1.78 12.07
CA PRO A 147 -5.11 -0.40 11.77
C PRO A 147 -6.32 0.56 11.84
N HIS A 148 -6.23 1.68 12.59
CA HIS A 148 -7.31 2.68 12.90
C HIS A 148 -8.33 2.99 11.77
N LEU A 149 -9.61 3.37 11.98
CA LEU A 149 -10.37 3.97 13.11
C LEU A 149 -11.65 3.16 13.56
N ALA A 150 -12.51 3.65 14.47
CA ALA A 150 -13.23 2.81 15.46
C ALA A 150 -14.80 2.87 15.57
N HIS A 151 -15.38 1.75 16.06
CA HIS A 151 -16.42 1.63 17.13
C HIS A 151 -17.94 1.35 16.84
N VAL A 152 -18.38 0.11 17.18
CA VAL A 152 -19.53 -0.28 18.08
C VAL A 152 -21.03 -0.13 17.74
N THR A 153 -21.86 -1.16 18.01
CA THR A 153 -23.32 -1.11 18.38
C THR A 153 -24.35 -1.59 17.31
N ASP A 154 -25.46 -2.35 17.54
CA ASP A 154 -25.61 -3.81 17.81
C ASP A 154 -26.75 -4.44 16.97
N GLU A 155 -26.69 -5.76 16.74
CA GLU A 155 -27.67 -6.73 16.16
C GLU A 155 -27.37 -7.27 14.74
N GLY A 156 -26.97 -8.55 14.69
CA GLY A 156 -26.45 -9.25 13.51
C GLY A 156 -24.93 -9.12 13.37
N ILE A 157 -24.39 -7.98 13.81
CA ILE A 157 -22.96 -7.69 13.94
C ILE A 157 -22.68 -7.49 15.44
N GLU A 158 -21.85 -8.35 16.04
CA GLU A 158 -21.29 -8.07 17.37
C GLU A 158 -20.17 -7.04 17.21
N PHE A 159 -20.15 -6.02 18.07
CA PHE A 159 -19.08 -5.03 18.03
C PHE A 159 -18.34 -4.92 19.36
N ILE A 160 -17.04 -5.11 19.29
CA ILE A 160 -16.16 -5.25 20.44
C ILE A 160 -15.58 -3.88 20.81
N ARG A 161 -15.63 -3.52 22.11
CA ARG A 161 -14.92 -2.34 22.61
C ARG A 161 -13.41 -2.61 22.63
N PRO A 162 -12.57 -1.68 22.14
CA PRO A 162 -11.13 -1.89 22.12
C PRO A 162 -10.56 -1.90 23.52
N GLN A 163 -9.66 -2.85 23.77
CA GLN A 163 -8.88 -2.92 25.01
C GLN A 163 -7.91 -1.75 25.09
N LYS A 164 -7.33 -1.35 23.95
CA LYS A 164 -6.41 -0.23 23.83
C LYS A 164 -6.48 0.37 22.42
N ILE A 165 -6.35 1.68 22.31
CA ILE A 165 -6.11 2.38 21.05
C ILE A 165 -4.69 2.95 21.14
N THR A 166 -3.84 2.64 20.16
CA THR A 166 -2.48 3.21 20.06
C THR A 166 -2.49 4.40 19.08
N GLU A 167 -1.34 4.81 18.53
CA GLU A 167 -1.29 5.79 17.43
C GLU A 167 -1.61 5.18 16.06
N THR A 168 -1.50 3.85 15.94
CA THR A 168 -1.54 3.14 14.65
C THR A 168 -2.57 2.00 14.59
N HIS A 169 -2.83 1.35 15.73
CA HIS A 169 -3.73 0.19 15.80
C HIS A 169 -4.69 0.21 17.00
N ILE A 170 -5.87 -0.37 16.76
CA ILE A 170 -6.92 -0.70 17.71
C ILE A 170 -6.70 -2.14 18.17
N VAL A 171 -6.50 -2.36 19.47
CA VAL A 171 -6.25 -3.66 20.09
C VAL A 171 -7.58 -4.25 20.59
N LEU A 172 -7.90 -5.44 20.12
CA LEU A 172 -9.10 -6.22 20.47
C LEU A 172 -8.67 -7.54 21.12
N ASN A 173 -9.27 -7.88 22.27
CA ASN A 173 -9.28 -9.28 22.73
C ASN A 173 -10.30 -10.03 21.88
N ILE A 174 -9.93 -11.20 21.35
CA ILE A 174 -10.84 -12.06 20.59
C ILE A 174 -10.94 -13.44 21.22
N THR A 175 -12.15 -14.00 21.24
CA THR A 175 -12.48 -15.33 21.79
C THR A 175 -13.09 -16.25 20.73
N GLY A 176 -13.19 -15.78 19.50
CA GLY A 176 -13.78 -16.47 18.35
C GLY A 176 -13.09 -16.03 17.06
N PHE A 177 -13.58 -16.55 15.93
CA PHE A 177 -12.98 -16.38 14.62
C PHE A 177 -14.06 -16.14 13.57
N SER A 178 -14.04 -14.96 12.96
CA SER A 178 -15.08 -14.41 12.09
C SER A 178 -14.54 -13.22 11.29
N GLY A 179 -15.43 -12.46 10.63
CA GLY A 179 -15.11 -11.13 10.10
C GLY A 179 -14.80 -10.12 11.21
N TYR A 180 -13.61 -9.51 11.16
CA TYR A 180 -13.18 -8.40 12.00
C TYR A 180 -12.82 -7.20 11.13
N GLY A 181 -13.41 -6.05 11.41
CA GLY A 181 -13.23 -4.85 10.59
C GLY A 181 -13.59 -3.59 11.35
N ASN A 182 -13.08 -2.48 10.84
CA ASN A 182 -13.23 -1.17 11.43
C ASN A 182 -14.43 -0.42 10.83
N VAL A 183 -15.21 0.24 11.69
CA VAL A 183 -16.40 1.05 11.35
C VAL A 183 -16.25 2.46 11.93
N LYS A 184 -17.11 3.39 11.51
CA LYS A 184 -17.30 4.74 12.05
C LYS A 184 -18.80 5.09 12.03
N ASP A 185 -19.22 6.07 12.82
CA ASP A 185 -20.59 6.59 12.79
C ASP A 185 -20.92 7.18 11.41
N GLU A 186 -22.16 7.01 10.94
CA GLU A 186 -22.62 7.54 9.67
C GLU A 186 -22.51 9.07 9.61
N ASP A 187 -22.81 9.75 10.71
CA ASP A 187 -22.65 11.21 10.90
C ASP A 187 -21.19 11.66 11.10
N SER A 188 -20.20 10.74 11.12
CA SER A 188 -18.78 11.12 11.26
C SER A 188 -18.38 12.04 10.11
N PRO A 189 -17.67 13.16 10.40
CA PRO A 189 -17.25 14.09 9.36
C PRO A 189 -16.43 13.36 8.29
N PRO A 190 -16.54 13.76 7.02
CA PRO A 190 -15.72 13.17 5.97
C PRO A 190 -14.25 13.56 6.21
N ASP A 191 -13.45 12.58 6.60
CA ASP A 191 -11.98 12.68 6.63
C ASP A 191 -11.39 12.30 5.27
N PRO A 192 -10.28 12.93 4.82
CA PRO A 192 -9.59 12.53 3.60
C PRO A 192 -9.05 11.08 3.70
N VAL A 193 -9.67 10.17 2.95
CA VAL A 193 -9.30 8.75 2.93
C VAL A 193 -8.13 8.50 1.97
N ARG A 194 -7.36 7.43 2.21
CA ARG A 194 -6.34 6.97 1.26
C ARG A 194 -7.04 6.38 0.04
N ALA A 195 -6.71 6.90 -1.14
CA ALA A 195 -7.32 6.50 -2.40
C ALA A 195 -6.26 6.13 -3.45
N LEU A 196 -6.76 5.58 -4.56
CA LEU A 196 -6.03 5.07 -5.71
C LEU A 196 -6.64 5.70 -6.97
N VAL A 197 -5.81 6.31 -7.81
CA VAL A 197 -6.15 6.67 -9.19
C VAL A 197 -5.61 5.58 -10.10
N LEU A 198 -6.50 4.74 -10.64
CA LEU A 198 -6.12 3.63 -11.53
C LEU A 198 -6.46 3.96 -12.99
N LEU A 199 -5.57 3.58 -13.90
CA LEU A 199 -5.67 3.87 -15.32
C LEU A 199 -5.77 2.57 -16.12
N PHE A 200 -6.78 2.46 -16.98
CA PHE A 200 -6.94 1.35 -17.92
C PHE A 200 -7.07 1.89 -19.34
N TYR A 201 -6.13 1.52 -20.21
CA TYR A 201 -6.02 2.03 -21.57
C TYR A 201 -6.52 1.03 -22.60
N ARG A 202 -7.33 1.52 -23.55
CA ARG A 202 -7.70 0.81 -24.77
C ARG A 202 -6.98 1.47 -25.96
N PRO A 203 -6.20 0.70 -26.74
CA PRO A 203 -5.61 1.22 -27.98
C PRO A 203 -6.71 1.49 -29.03
N PRO A 204 -6.40 2.25 -30.10
CA PRO A 204 -7.33 2.44 -31.21
C PRO A 204 -7.44 1.15 -32.03
N GLU A 205 -8.66 0.80 -32.44
CA GLU A 205 -8.99 -0.40 -33.23
C GLU A 205 -9.46 0.01 -34.64
N ASP A 206 -8.81 -0.45 -35.70
CA ASP A 206 -9.16 -0.13 -37.11
C ASP A 206 -10.64 -0.48 -37.39
N PRO A 207 -11.53 0.49 -37.77
CA PRO A 207 -11.22 1.81 -38.34
C PRO A 207 -11.33 3.02 -37.39
N ASP A 208 -11.59 2.82 -36.10
CA ASP A 208 -11.67 3.88 -35.09
C ASP A 208 -10.26 4.38 -34.70
N PRO A 209 -9.91 5.64 -34.97
CA PRO A 209 -8.62 6.21 -34.59
C PRO A 209 -8.57 6.62 -33.11
N GLU A 210 -9.70 6.67 -32.40
CA GLU A 210 -9.75 7.12 -31.02
C GLU A 210 -9.16 6.09 -30.06
N SER A 211 -8.41 6.55 -29.06
CA SER A 211 -7.95 5.72 -27.97
C SER A 211 -8.42 6.25 -26.62
N LEU A 212 -8.67 5.35 -25.67
CA LEU A 212 -9.44 5.66 -24.47
C LEU A 212 -8.66 5.28 -23.20
N ILE A 213 -8.63 6.19 -22.22
CA ILE A 213 -8.19 5.90 -20.86
C ILE A 213 -9.40 5.96 -19.93
N ASN A 214 -9.74 4.82 -19.33
CA ASN A 214 -10.67 4.74 -18.21
C ASN A 214 -9.90 5.06 -16.93
N VAL A 215 -10.34 6.08 -16.20
CA VAL A 215 -9.75 6.52 -14.91
C VAL A 215 -10.73 6.19 -13.79
N LEU A 216 -10.27 5.38 -12.84
CA LEU A 216 -11.05 4.97 -11.68
C LEU A 216 -10.49 5.64 -10.43
N LEU A 217 -11.35 6.32 -9.66
CA LEU A 217 -11.05 6.73 -8.30
C LEU A 217 -11.58 5.66 -7.35
N LEU A 218 -10.70 5.04 -6.56
CA LEU A 218 -11.05 3.94 -5.66
C LEU A 218 -10.40 4.11 -4.27
N PRO A 219 -11.07 3.75 -3.17
CA PRO A 219 -10.43 3.76 -1.85
C PRO A 219 -9.37 2.63 -1.72
N LYS A 220 -8.32 2.86 -0.91
CA LYS A 220 -7.14 1.96 -0.82
C LYS A 220 -7.43 0.57 -0.24
N ASN A 221 -8.57 0.36 0.41
CA ASN A 221 -8.95 -0.94 0.98
C ASN A 221 -9.28 -2.02 -0.07
N ILE A 222 -9.29 -1.67 -1.36
CA ILE A 222 -9.57 -2.59 -2.48
C ILE A 222 -8.26 -3.22 -3.00
N SER A 223 -8.27 -4.53 -3.23
CA SER A 223 -7.13 -5.21 -3.89
C SER A 223 -7.03 -4.80 -5.36
N LEU A 224 -5.91 -4.17 -5.74
CA LEU A 224 -5.61 -3.77 -7.13
C LEU A 224 -5.76 -4.94 -8.10
N ARG A 225 -5.38 -6.15 -7.68
CA ARG A 225 -5.50 -7.37 -8.48
C ARG A 225 -6.95 -7.69 -8.81
N ASN A 226 -7.85 -7.59 -7.83
CA ASN A 226 -9.27 -7.86 -8.02
C ASN A 226 -9.89 -6.84 -8.99
N VAL A 227 -9.48 -5.57 -8.91
CA VAL A 227 -9.87 -4.55 -9.91
C VAL A 227 -9.44 -4.96 -11.32
N VAL A 228 -8.15 -5.29 -11.50
CA VAL A 228 -7.59 -5.66 -12.82
C VAL A 228 -8.28 -6.91 -13.38
N GLN A 229 -8.50 -7.93 -12.55
CA GLN A 229 -9.14 -9.18 -12.96
C GLN A 229 -10.62 -9.00 -13.32
N SER A 230 -11.38 -8.29 -12.48
CA SER A 230 -12.80 -8.01 -12.75
C SER A 230 -12.98 -7.14 -13.99
N ARG A 231 -12.13 -6.12 -14.18
CA ARG A 231 -12.15 -5.29 -15.38
C ARG A 231 -11.83 -6.06 -16.66
N LYS A 232 -10.84 -6.95 -16.62
CA LYS A 232 -10.55 -7.88 -17.74
C LYS A 232 -11.76 -8.76 -18.11
N ARG A 233 -12.58 -9.19 -17.14
CA ARG A 233 -13.81 -9.95 -17.40
C ARG A 233 -14.97 -9.09 -17.93
N LEU A 234 -15.15 -7.88 -17.41
CA LEU A 234 -16.28 -7.01 -17.73
C LEU A 234 -16.11 -6.24 -19.05
N VAL A 235 -14.88 -5.83 -19.38
CA VAL A 235 -14.58 -4.89 -20.47
C VAL A 235 -13.67 -5.50 -21.55
N GLY A 236 -12.97 -6.60 -21.26
CA GLY A 236 -12.17 -7.33 -22.23
C GLY A 236 -10.80 -6.69 -22.51
N HIS A 237 -10.61 -6.17 -23.73
CA HIS A 237 -9.32 -5.66 -24.22
C HIS A 237 -8.99 -4.27 -23.66
N GLU A 238 -8.47 -4.24 -22.44
CA GLU A 238 -7.84 -3.04 -21.88
C GLU A 238 -6.59 -3.37 -21.06
N THR A 239 -5.60 -2.49 -21.10
CA THR A 239 -4.31 -2.65 -20.41
C THR A 239 -4.25 -1.73 -19.20
N TYR A 240 -4.04 -2.29 -18.01
CA TYR A 240 -3.70 -1.51 -16.82
C TYR A 240 -2.38 -0.76 -17.02
N ILE A 241 -2.37 0.56 -16.85
CA ILE A 241 -1.13 1.34 -16.87
C ILE A 241 -0.60 1.44 -15.43
N GLU A 242 0.52 0.76 -15.19
CA GLU A 242 1.27 0.91 -13.95
C GLU A 242 1.77 2.36 -13.79
N THR A 243 1.37 2.98 -12.68
CA THR A 243 1.78 4.31 -12.24
C THR A 243 1.93 4.28 -10.72
N SER A 244 2.28 5.41 -10.09
CA SER A 244 2.08 5.58 -8.64
C SER A 244 0.66 6.07 -8.39
N PRO A 245 -0.30 5.21 -7.95
CA PRO A 245 -1.73 5.54 -7.95
C PRO A 245 -2.17 6.27 -6.67
N HIS A 246 -1.35 6.21 -5.62
CA HIS A 246 -1.73 6.62 -4.27
C HIS A 246 -1.95 8.13 -4.16
N CYS A 247 -3.07 8.51 -3.57
CA CYS A 247 -3.43 9.88 -3.19
C CYS A 247 -4.27 9.89 -1.89
N LYS A 248 -4.75 11.07 -1.49
CA LYS A 248 -5.81 11.22 -0.50
C LYS A 248 -6.97 11.96 -1.16
N LEU A 249 -8.18 11.45 -1.02
CA LEU A 249 -9.40 12.06 -1.55
C LEU A 249 -10.44 12.19 -0.44
N GLN A 250 -11.24 13.25 -0.53
CA GLN A 250 -12.32 13.55 0.38
C GLN A 250 -13.58 12.80 -0.12
N PRO A 251 -14.22 11.95 0.70
CA PRO A 251 -15.51 11.34 0.34
C PRO A 251 -16.55 12.39 -0.05
N GLU A 252 -17.40 12.08 -1.03
CA GLU A 252 -18.50 12.95 -1.51
C GLU A 252 -18.03 14.28 -2.14
N GLN A 253 -16.71 14.48 -2.30
CA GLN A 253 -16.14 15.66 -2.95
C GLN A 253 -16.06 15.48 -4.46
N THR A 254 -16.48 16.50 -5.20
CA THR A 254 -16.30 16.58 -6.65
C THR A 254 -14.85 16.94 -7.01
N TYR A 255 -14.27 16.14 -7.90
CA TYR A 255 -12.94 16.35 -8.48
C TYR A 255 -13.04 16.58 -10.00
N THR A 256 -12.17 17.43 -10.51
CA THR A 256 -11.98 17.69 -11.94
C THR A 256 -10.76 16.92 -12.44
N LEU A 257 -10.87 16.24 -13.58
CA LEU A 257 -9.72 15.64 -14.27
C LEU A 257 -9.34 16.51 -15.47
N SER A 258 -8.09 16.95 -15.54
CA SER A 258 -7.57 17.81 -16.62
C SER A 258 -6.24 17.29 -17.19
N THR A 259 -5.86 17.80 -18.35
CA THR A 259 -4.64 17.38 -19.08
C THR A 259 -3.74 18.56 -19.41
N CYS A 260 -2.42 18.32 -19.49
CA CYS A 260 -1.46 19.34 -19.92
C CYS A 260 -0.60 18.84 -21.10
N PRO A 261 -0.54 19.56 -22.24
CA PRO A 261 -1.31 20.79 -22.53
C PRO A 261 -2.83 20.52 -22.59
N GLU A 262 -3.62 21.59 -22.42
CA GLU A 262 -5.01 21.59 -22.84
C GLU A 262 -5.02 21.55 -24.37
N ASP A 263 -5.60 20.50 -24.94
CA ASP A 263 -5.45 20.16 -26.35
C ASP A 263 -6.80 19.73 -26.92
N VAL A 264 -7.18 20.29 -28.06
CA VAL A 264 -8.49 20.07 -28.70
C VAL A 264 -8.70 18.60 -29.11
N SER A 265 -7.61 17.84 -29.25
CA SER A 265 -7.63 16.40 -29.53
C SER A 265 -7.86 15.50 -28.31
N VAL A 266 -7.94 16.07 -27.10
CA VAL A 266 -8.12 15.35 -25.83
C VAL A 266 -9.43 15.76 -25.18
N LEU A 267 -10.38 14.82 -25.09
CA LEU A 267 -11.69 15.04 -24.45
C LEU A 267 -11.77 14.26 -23.14
N VAL A 268 -12.01 14.96 -22.03
CA VAL A 268 -12.28 14.34 -20.72
C VAL A 268 -13.78 14.41 -20.43
N GLN A 269 -14.42 13.26 -20.23
CA GLN A 269 -15.84 13.15 -19.88
C GLN A 269 -16.13 12.16 -18.74
N PRO A 270 -17.00 12.50 -17.78
CA PRO A 270 -17.40 13.87 -17.47
C PRO A 270 -16.15 14.71 -17.12
N THR A 271 -16.23 16.03 -17.17
CA THR A 271 -15.10 16.88 -16.75
C THR A 271 -14.90 16.86 -15.23
N GLU A 272 -15.99 16.62 -14.50
CA GLU A 272 -16.07 16.55 -13.05
C GLU A 272 -16.77 15.25 -12.62
N ALA A 273 -16.27 14.61 -11.57
CA ALA A 273 -16.88 13.43 -10.96
C ALA A 273 -16.72 13.44 -9.44
N GLU A 274 -17.72 12.94 -8.74
CA GLU A 274 -17.69 12.77 -7.28
C GLU A 274 -16.82 11.57 -6.89
N PHE A 275 -16.03 11.72 -5.82
CA PHE A 275 -15.35 10.58 -5.23
C PHE A 275 -16.27 9.82 -4.26
N ASP A 276 -17.02 8.88 -4.82
CA ASP A 276 -17.79 7.91 -4.05
C ASP A 276 -16.85 6.88 -3.39
N SER A 277 -16.66 7.03 -2.08
CA SER A 277 -15.82 6.13 -1.27
C SER A 277 -16.56 4.85 -0.82
N GLU A 278 -17.82 4.69 -1.20
CA GLU A 278 -18.75 3.70 -0.64
C GLU A 278 -19.23 2.68 -1.68
N ASN A 279 -19.46 3.10 -2.93
CA ASN A 279 -20.04 2.31 -4.01
C ASN A 279 -19.04 2.06 -5.16
N TYR A 280 -18.33 0.93 -5.11
CA TYR A 280 -17.27 0.58 -6.06
C TYR A 280 -17.39 -0.84 -6.64
N ASP A 281 -18.52 -1.52 -6.41
CA ASP A 281 -18.70 -2.96 -6.69
C ASP A 281 -18.51 -3.36 -8.16
N ASN A 282 -18.71 -2.42 -9.10
CA ASN A 282 -18.60 -2.65 -10.54
C ASN A 282 -17.33 -2.08 -11.19
N TYR A 283 -16.44 -1.45 -10.41
CA TYR A 283 -15.21 -0.78 -10.89
C TYR A 283 -15.43 0.09 -12.15
N LEU A 284 -16.49 0.90 -12.14
CA LEU A 284 -16.82 1.82 -13.22
C LEU A 284 -15.82 3.00 -13.26
N PRO A 285 -15.46 3.52 -14.45
CA PRO A 285 -14.62 4.71 -14.55
C PRO A 285 -15.34 5.94 -13.99
N SER A 286 -14.63 6.71 -13.17
CA SER A 286 -15.04 8.05 -12.74
C SER A 286 -14.86 9.07 -13.87
N PHE A 287 -13.83 8.87 -14.71
CA PHE A 287 -13.57 9.68 -15.90
C PHE A 287 -13.15 8.81 -17.09
N GLN A 288 -13.42 9.32 -18.28
CA GLN A 288 -13.00 8.77 -19.55
C GLN A 288 -12.23 9.84 -20.33
N VAL A 289 -10.97 9.55 -20.67
CA VAL A 289 -10.13 10.42 -21.49
C VAL A 289 -10.05 9.83 -22.90
N ILE A 290 -10.74 10.46 -23.84
CA ILE A 290 -10.71 10.14 -25.27
C ILE A 290 -9.59 10.94 -25.92
N LEU A 291 -8.83 10.28 -26.79
CA LEU A 291 -7.68 10.81 -27.50
C LEU A 291 -7.91 10.58 -29.00
N GLY A 292 -8.18 11.66 -29.73
CA GLY A 292 -8.41 11.61 -31.18
C GLY A 292 -7.14 11.45 -32.02
N ASP A 293 -5.96 11.48 -31.40
CA ASP A 293 -4.66 11.29 -32.04
C ASP A 293 -3.74 10.33 -31.26
N ILE A 294 -2.79 9.70 -31.98
CA ILE A 294 -1.90 8.69 -31.41
C ILE A 294 -0.79 9.38 -30.59
N ARG A 295 -1.03 9.53 -29.28
CA ARG A 295 -0.08 10.11 -28.33
C ARG A 295 0.82 9.06 -27.69
N THR A 296 2.07 9.43 -27.40
CA THR A 296 3.01 8.56 -26.65
C THR A 296 3.00 8.84 -25.15
N HIS A 297 2.71 10.08 -24.75
CA HIS A 297 2.67 10.52 -23.37
C HIS A 297 1.54 11.52 -23.18
N LEU A 298 0.94 11.51 -22.00
CA LEU A 298 -0.09 12.45 -21.56
C LEU A 298 0.21 12.85 -20.12
N LYS A 299 -0.06 14.09 -19.72
CA LYS A 299 -0.11 14.44 -18.29
C LYS A 299 -1.55 14.51 -17.85
N LEU A 300 -1.87 13.86 -16.73
CA LEU A 300 -3.18 13.90 -16.07
C LEU A 300 -3.04 14.57 -14.70
N PHE A 301 -4.01 15.41 -14.36
CA PHE A 301 -4.13 16.12 -13.09
C PHE A 301 -5.53 15.89 -12.53
N LEU A 302 -5.61 15.46 -11.28
CA LEU A 302 -6.85 15.37 -10.52
C LEU A 302 -6.85 16.50 -9.49
N THR A 303 -7.69 17.50 -9.71
CA THR A 303 -7.80 18.70 -8.86
C THR A 303 -9.16 18.73 -8.18
N ASP A 304 -9.21 19.26 -6.95
CA ASP A 304 -10.48 19.68 -6.37
C ASP A 304 -11.11 20.79 -7.24
N THR A 305 -12.44 20.85 -7.34
CA THR A 305 -13.21 21.88 -8.07
C THR A 305 -12.86 23.31 -7.62
N ARG A 306 -12.35 23.49 -6.40
CA ARG A 306 -11.85 24.77 -5.89
C ARG A 306 -10.48 25.18 -6.46
N GLY A 307 -9.91 24.40 -7.38
CA GLY A 307 -8.70 24.70 -8.17
C GLY A 307 -7.41 24.89 -7.38
N SER A 308 -7.42 24.67 -6.06
CA SER A 308 -6.39 25.16 -5.14
C SER A 308 -5.19 24.23 -4.99
N PHE A 309 -5.35 22.93 -5.26
CA PHE A 309 -4.29 21.92 -5.15
C PHE A 309 -4.57 20.70 -6.05
N SER A 310 -3.52 20.10 -6.59
CA SER A 310 -3.59 18.84 -7.33
C SER A 310 -3.52 17.65 -6.35
N ALA A 311 -4.63 16.94 -6.18
CA ALA A 311 -4.70 15.76 -5.33
C ALA A 311 -3.85 14.60 -5.90
N TRP A 312 -3.67 14.57 -7.23
CA TRP A 312 -2.80 13.62 -7.92
C TRP A 312 -2.38 14.17 -9.30
N GLU A 313 -1.09 14.13 -9.63
CA GLU A 313 -0.55 14.46 -10.97
C GLU A 313 0.37 13.32 -11.43
N ARG A 314 0.22 12.83 -12.66
CA ARG A 314 1.21 11.92 -13.30
C ARG A 314 1.38 12.19 -14.79
N ARG A 315 2.60 11.92 -15.28
CA ARG A 315 2.84 11.67 -16.70
C ARG A 315 2.57 10.19 -16.98
N VAL A 316 1.61 9.93 -17.84
CA VAL A 316 1.18 8.61 -18.32
C VAL A 316 1.90 8.32 -19.65
N CYS A 317 2.31 7.06 -19.84
CA CYS A 317 2.87 6.58 -21.11
C CYS A 317 1.83 5.70 -21.80
N LEU A 318 1.43 6.07 -23.02
CA LEU A 318 0.29 5.48 -23.73
C LEU A 318 0.71 4.57 -24.89
N ARG A 319 1.94 4.03 -24.81
CA ARG A 319 2.42 3.09 -25.82
C ARG A 319 1.59 1.82 -25.76
N SER A 320 0.68 1.67 -26.73
CA SER A 320 -0.03 0.42 -26.97
C SER A 320 0.94 -0.76 -26.88
N THR A 321 0.62 -1.69 -25.99
CA THR A 321 1.29 -2.98 -25.82
C THR A 321 1.26 -3.81 -27.11
N GLU A 322 0.35 -3.49 -28.04
CA GLU A 322 0.18 -4.16 -29.34
C GLU A 322 1.00 -3.51 -30.47
N LYS A 323 1.51 -2.28 -30.26
CA LYS A 323 2.61 -1.71 -31.07
C LYS A 323 3.69 -1.07 -30.19
N ARG A 324 4.27 -1.89 -29.29
CA ARG A 324 5.74 -1.87 -29.19
C ARG A 324 6.25 -2.05 -30.61
N LYS A 325 7.08 -1.12 -31.09
CA LYS A 325 7.86 -1.39 -32.31
C LYS A 325 8.57 -2.72 -32.08
N SER A 326 8.23 -3.67 -32.94
CA SER A 326 9.00 -4.85 -33.27
C SER A 326 10.51 -4.67 -33.00
N CYS A 327 10.95 -5.12 -31.83
CA CYS A 327 11.93 -6.22 -31.83
C CYS A 327 11.17 -7.40 -32.43
N GLY A 328 11.23 -7.49 -33.77
CA GLY A 328 10.28 -8.28 -34.51
C GLY A 328 10.50 -9.76 -34.29
N LEU A 329 9.36 -10.45 -34.18
CA LEU A 329 9.07 -11.80 -34.68
C LEU A 329 8.81 -12.83 -33.59
N ASN A 330 7.53 -13.08 -33.38
CA ASN A 330 6.99 -14.41 -33.14
C ASN A 330 7.49 -15.10 -31.86
N ALA A 331 6.68 -15.04 -30.80
CA ALA A 331 6.74 -15.94 -29.64
C ALA A 331 6.42 -17.43 -29.97
N GLY A 332 6.76 -17.86 -31.18
CA GLY A 332 6.75 -19.24 -31.64
C GLY A 332 7.93 -19.62 -32.56
N ASN A 333 8.88 -18.71 -32.83
CA ASN A 333 10.07 -19.02 -33.68
C ASN A 333 11.30 -18.10 -33.46
N GLN A 334 11.31 -17.23 -32.44
CA GLN A 334 12.43 -16.31 -32.20
C GLN A 334 13.65 -17.00 -31.58
N LEU A 335 14.82 -16.85 -32.20
CA LEU A 335 16.09 -17.44 -31.77
C LEU A 335 16.61 -16.81 -30.45
N PRO A 336 17.14 -17.59 -29.49
CA PRO A 336 17.58 -17.10 -28.17
C PRO A 336 18.50 -15.87 -28.20
N ASN A 337 19.47 -15.79 -29.12
CA ASN A 337 20.39 -14.64 -29.19
C ASN A 337 19.75 -13.36 -29.70
N GLN A 338 18.64 -13.46 -30.42
CA GLN A 338 17.82 -12.30 -30.78
C GLN A 338 17.07 -11.79 -29.53
N ARG A 339 16.46 -12.68 -28.75
CA ARG A 339 15.85 -12.30 -27.46
C ARG A 339 16.88 -11.65 -26.52
N LEU A 340 18.06 -12.25 -26.37
CA LEU A 340 19.15 -11.68 -25.57
C LEU A 340 19.69 -10.34 -26.15
N LEU A 341 19.60 -10.09 -27.46
CA LEU A 341 19.91 -8.78 -28.05
C LEU A 341 18.88 -7.74 -27.64
N ASP A 342 17.60 -8.10 -27.74
CA ASP A 342 16.46 -7.21 -27.52
C ASP A 342 16.38 -6.77 -26.05
N VAL A 343 16.65 -7.68 -25.10
CA VAL A 343 16.66 -7.38 -23.66
C VAL A 343 17.99 -6.79 -23.16
N ARG A 344 19.03 -6.72 -24.00
CA ARG A 344 20.42 -6.48 -23.59
C ARG A 344 20.62 -5.25 -22.71
N SER A 345 19.97 -4.13 -23.03
CA SER A 345 20.11 -2.90 -22.23
C SER A 345 19.50 -3.07 -20.84
N CYS A 346 18.31 -3.69 -20.77
CA CYS A 346 17.59 -3.94 -19.52
C CYS A 346 18.33 -4.98 -18.65
N PHE A 347 18.96 -5.99 -19.26
CA PHE A 347 19.83 -6.94 -18.55
C PHE A 347 21.04 -6.23 -17.90
N ILE A 348 21.78 -5.43 -18.66
CA ILE A 348 22.98 -4.71 -18.18
C ILE A 348 22.67 -3.79 -17.00
N ASP A 349 21.52 -3.12 -17.05
CA ASP A 349 21.11 -2.15 -16.03
C ASP A 349 20.46 -2.84 -14.82
N GLY A 350 19.53 -3.78 -15.08
CA GLY A 350 18.69 -4.43 -14.08
C GLY A 350 19.31 -5.58 -13.31
N ILE A 351 20.30 -6.31 -13.86
CA ILE A 351 20.89 -7.45 -13.14
C ILE A 351 21.61 -7.01 -11.87
N SER A 352 21.33 -7.66 -10.73
CA SER A 352 22.07 -7.41 -9.49
C SER A 352 23.45 -8.06 -9.54
N GLU A 353 24.43 -7.51 -8.83
CA GLU A 353 25.80 -8.06 -8.81
C GLU A 353 25.87 -9.49 -8.24
N PRO A 354 25.12 -9.87 -7.19
CA PRO A 354 25.04 -11.26 -6.73
C PRO A 354 24.45 -12.21 -7.78
N VAL A 355 23.35 -11.82 -8.46
CA VAL A 355 22.73 -12.65 -9.51
C VAL A 355 23.67 -12.78 -10.71
N LEU A 356 24.35 -11.70 -11.11
CA LEU A 356 25.36 -11.73 -12.17
C LEU A 356 26.50 -12.70 -11.84
N LYS A 357 27.00 -12.68 -10.59
CA LYS A 357 28.04 -13.62 -10.14
C LYS A 357 27.54 -15.07 -10.17
N SER A 358 26.36 -15.35 -9.63
CA SER A 358 25.76 -16.70 -9.65
C SER A 358 25.49 -17.20 -11.08
N LEU A 359 25.14 -16.29 -12.00
CA LEU A 359 24.98 -16.61 -13.43
C LEU A 359 26.32 -16.94 -14.07
N LEU A 360 27.40 -16.20 -13.76
CA LEU A 360 28.77 -16.51 -14.18
C LEU A 360 29.26 -17.86 -13.63
N ASP A 361 28.92 -18.20 -12.38
CA ASP A 361 29.22 -19.50 -11.78
C ASP A 361 28.54 -20.64 -12.56
N LYS A 362 27.21 -20.54 -12.79
CA LYS A 362 26.44 -21.54 -13.55
C LYS A 362 26.83 -21.61 -15.03
N LEU A 363 27.20 -20.50 -15.67
CA LEU A 363 27.66 -20.47 -17.07
C LEU A 363 29.04 -21.13 -17.26
N LEU A 364 29.89 -21.16 -16.22
CA LEU A 364 31.09 -22.00 -16.22
C LEU A 364 30.76 -23.49 -16.02
N GLU A 365 29.88 -23.80 -15.07
CA GLU A 365 29.49 -25.19 -14.77
C GLU A 365 28.87 -25.90 -15.99
N THR A 366 28.01 -25.19 -16.73
CA THR A 366 27.41 -25.62 -18.01
C THR A 366 28.36 -25.51 -19.21
N LYS A 367 29.60 -25.01 -19.00
CA LYS A 367 30.66 -24.80 -20.02
C LYS A 367 30.27 -23.85 -21.15
N VAL A 368 29.27 -22.99 -20.91
CA VAL A 368 28.91 -21.90 -21.83
C VAL A 368 29.97 -20.81 -21.83
N MET A 369 30.59 -20.52 -20.69
CA MET A 369 31.78 -19.66 -20.57
C MET A 369 33.04 -20.49 -20.29
N THR A 370 34.21 -19.96 -20.63
CA THR A 370 35.52 -20.56 -20.32
C THR A 370 36.19 -19.85 -19.15
N ASP A 371 37.15 -20.51 -18.49
CA ASP A 371 37.88 -19.91 -17.36
C ASP A 371 38.57 -18.59 -17.76
N SER A 372 39.17 -18.51 -18.95
CA SER A 372 39.79 -17.27 -19.45
C SER A 372 38.79 -16.13 -19.72
N GLU A 373 37.55 -16.45 -20.10
CA GLU A 373 36.49 -15.45 -20.23
C GLU A 373 35.99 -14.97 -18.86
N ARG A 374 36.06 -15.82 -17.83
CA ARG A 374 35.78 -15.41 -16.46
C ARG A 374 36.89 -14.54 -15.89
N GLU A 375 38.15 -14.91 -16.06
CA GLU A 375 39.29 -14.07 -15.67
C GLU A 375 39.16 -12.66 -16.27
N SER A 376 38.77 -12.57 -17.56
CA SER A 376 38.48 -11.31 -18.25
C SER A 376 37.32 -10.49 -17.64
N VAL A 377 36.36 -11.14 -16.96
CA VAL A 377 35.23 -10.48 -16.27
C VAL A 377 35.63 -10.06 -14.85
N ASP A 378 36.44 -10.87 -14.17
CA ASP A 378 36.92 -10.58 -12.82
C ASP A 378 37.93 -9.42 -12.81
N GLU A 379 38.67 -9.20 -13.91
CA GLU A 379 39.52 -8.00 -14.16
C GLU A 379 38.74 -6.68 -14.32
N MET A 380 37.41 -6.70 -14.50
CA MET A 380 36.62 -5.48 -14.70
C MET A 380 36.16 -4.86 -13.37
N ASP A 381 36.24 -3.54 -13.21
CA ASP A 381 35.78 -2.87 -11.98
C ASP A 381 34.25 -2.64 -11.91
N ASN A 382 33.55 -2.61 -13.05
CA ASN A 382 32.17 -2.10 -13.15
C ASN A 382 31.15 -3.20 -13.50
N LYS A 383 30.12 -3.37 -12.66
CA LYS A 383 28.96 -4.27 -12.88
C LYS A 383 28.36 -4.16 -14.28
N ARG A 384 28.16 -2.95 -14.82
CA ARG A 384 27.55 -2.76 -16.15
C ARG A 384 28.44 -3.28 -17.27
N ASP A 385 29.75 -3.25 -17.08
CA ASP A 385 30.71 -3.70 -18.08
C ASP A 385 30.90 -5.22 -18.00
N LYS A 386 30.90 -5.80 -16.78
CA LYS A 386 30.77 -7.26 -16.55
C LYS A 386 29.52 -7.84 -17.20
N ALA A 387 28.35 -7.26 -16.90
CA ALA A 387 27.06 -7.72 -17.45
C ALA A 387 27.05 -7.63 -18.99
N ARG A 388 27.63 -6.57 -19.56
CA ARG A 388 27.77 -6.41 -21.01
C ARG A 388 28.68 -7.48 -21.62
N PHE A 389 29.81 -7.75 -20.99
CA PHE A 389 30.74 -8.78 -21.44
C PHE A 389 30.08 -10.17 -21.45
N VAL A 390 29.39 -10.55 -20.37
CA VAL A 390 28.70 -11.84 -20.27
C VAL A 390 27.68 -12.01 -21.40
N ILE A 391 26.73 -11.09 -21.54
CA ILE A 391 25.66 -11.24 -22.54
C ILE A 391 26.18 -11.16 -23.98
N ASP A 392 27.17 -10.32 -24.28
CA ASP A 392 27.75 -10.25 -25.63
C ASP A 392 28.66 -11.44 -25.95
N THR A 393 29.28 -12.07 -24.95
CA THR A 393 30.09 -13.29 -25.13
C THR A 393 29.21 -14.50 -25.37
N VAL A 394 28.19 -14.70 -24.54
CA VAL A 394 27.19 -15.77 -24.73
C VAL A 394 26.54 -15.67 -26.12
N ARG A 395 26.09 -14.48 -26.52
CA ARG A 395 25.45 -14.26 -27.83
C ARG A 395 26.38 -14.54 -29.01
N LYS A 396 27.70 -14.38 -28.86
CA LYS A 396 28.69 -14.73 -29.91
C LYS A 396 28.90 -16.24 -30.05
N LYS A 397 28.57 -17.04 -29.02
CA LYS A 397 28.76 -18.50 -29.02
C LYS A 397 27.62 -19.28 -29.70
N GLY A 398 26.54 -18.62 -30.09
CA GLY A 398 25.44 -19.23 -30.82
C GLY A 398 24.24 -19.59 -29.95
N GLU A 399 23.20 -20.14 -30.57
CA GLU A 399 21.84 -20.14 -30.01
C GLU A 399 21.65 -21.05 -28.81
N ALA A 400 22.39 -22.17 -28.75
CA ALA A 400 22.38 -23.06 -27.59
C ALA A 400 22.89 -22.35 -26.32
N ALA A 401 24.00 -21.61 -26.44
CA ALA A 401 24.54 -20.79 -25.35
C ALA A 401 23.55 -19.70 -24.92
N GLY A 402 22.87 -19.05 -25.87
CA GLY A 402 21.82 -18.07 -25.58
C GLY A 402 20.62 -18.67 -24.85
N SER A 403 20.19 -19.89 -25.23
CA SER A 403 19.10 -20.61 -24.57
C SER A 403 19.45 -20.97 -23.13
N GLU A 404 20.65 -21.53 -22.92
CA GLU A 404 21.14 -21.91 -21.59
C GLU A 404 21.19 -20.69 -20.65
N MET A 405 21.75 -19.56 -21.12
CA MET A 405 21.79 -18.32 -20.34
C MET A 405 20.40 -17.80 -19.97
N MET A 406 19.41 -17.93 -20.87
CA MET A 406 18.03 -17.55 -20.55
C MET A 406 17.45 -18.44 -19.46
N GLU A 407 17.59 -19.77 -19.58
CA GLU A 407 17.08 -20.73 -18.59
C GLU A 407 17.71 -20.52 -17.21
N LEU A 408 19.04 -20.41 -17.14
CA LEU A 408 19.78 -20.14 -15.90
C LEU A 408 19.40 -18.79 -15.27
N LEU A 409 19.13 -17.76 -16.08
CA LEU A 409 18.68 -16.46 -15.58
C LEU A 409 17.28 -16.53 -14.97
N CYS A 410 16.38 -17.31 -15.58
CA CYS A 410 15.02 -17.49 -15.07
C CYS A 410 14.96 -18.42 -13.84
N GLU A 411 15.92 -19.34 -13.69
CA GLU A 411 16.13 -20.11 -12.45
C GLU A 411 16.66 -19.20 -11.31
N LEU A 412 17.66 -18.36 -11.59
CA LEU A 412 18.33 -17.52 -10.59
C LEU A 412 17.52 -16.30 -10.16
N ASP A 413 16.80 -15.65 -11.08
CA ASP A 413 15.98 -14.47 -10.82
C ASP A 413 14.71 -14.47 -11.71
N PRO A 414 13.65 -15.17 -11.27
CA PRO A 414 12.37 -15.19 -11.98
C PRO A 414 11.74 -13.79 -12.15
N PHE A 415 11.99 -12.88 -11.21
CA PHE A 415 11.44 -11.52 -11.26
C PHE A 415 12.11 -10.69 -12.35
N LEU A 416 13.44 -10.75 -12.45
CA LEU A 416 14.19 -10.12 -13.53
C LEU A 416 13.86 -10.78 -14.88
N CYS A 417 13.83 -12.11 -14.97
CA CYS A 417 13.44 -12.81 -16.19
C CYS A 417 12.03 -12.41 -16.67
N GLY A 418 11.07 -12.25 -15.75
CA GLY A 418 9.73 -11.72 -16.05
C GLY A 418 9.73 -10.26 -16.51
N HIS A 419 10.53 -9.40 -15.87
CA HIS A 419 10.69 -7.99 -16.27
C HIS A 419 11.34 -7.84 -17.66
N LEU A 420 12.28 -8.73 -18.00
CA LEU A 420 12.92 -8.78 -19.32
C LEU A 420 12.03 -9.42 -20.39
N GLY A 421 10.97 -10.14 -20.00
CA GLY A 421 10.10 -10.87 -20.95
C GLY A 421 10.77 -12.10 -21.56
N LEU A 422 11.54 -12.83 -20.74
CA LEU A 422 12.26 -14.04 -21.15
C LEU A 422 11.54 -15.36 -20.80
N MET A 423 10.50 -15.30 -19.95
CA MET A 423 9.56 -16.41 -19.67
C MET A 423 8.55 -16.62 -20.80
#